data_AF-A0A3A6NB89-F1
#
_entry.id   AF-A0A3A6NB89-F1
#
_cell.length_a   1.000
_cell.length_b   1.000
_cell.length_c   1.000
_cell.angle_alpha   90.00
_cell.angle_beta   90.00
_cell.angle_gamma   90.00
#
_symmetry.space_group_name_H-M   'P 1'
#
loop_
_entity.id
_entity.type
_entity.pdbx_description
1 polymer ?
#
loop_
_entity_poly.entity_id
_entity_poly.type
_entity_poly.pdbx_seq_one_letter_code
_entity_poly.pdbx_strand_id
1 'polypeptide(L)'
;MKCEPSLIHRIKRAQGQLQGIANMMENETACMDIVTQLKAVRATIDKTIGLLTTNNLIQTIEKNNDIKLENIHDALELVVKSIK
;
A
#
# COMPACT_ATOMS: atom_id res chain seq x y z
N MET A 1 -7.25 4.91 -15.41
CA MET A 1 -6.12 4.93 -14.46
C MET A 1 -5.24 3.73 -14.74
N LYS A 2 -3.98 3.92 -15.12
CA LYS A 2 -3.01 2.83 -15.15
C LYS A 2 -2.44 2.70 -13.74
N CYS A 3 -2.68 1.57 -13.07
CA CYS A 3 -2.02 1.27 -11.81
C CYS A 3 -0.57 0.92 -12.08
N GLU A 4 0.35 1.52 -11.32
CA GLU A 4 1.76 1.16 -11.36
C GLU A 4 1.95 -0.33 -11.04
N PRO A 5 2.76 -1.08 -11.82
CA PRO A 5 3.01 -2.51 -11.57
C PRO A 5 3.49 -2.79 -10.14
N SER A 6 4.21 -1.85 -9.53
CA SER A 6 4.68 -1.92 -8.14
C SER A 6 3.55 -2.04 -7.11
N LEU A 7 2.37 -1.45 -7.38
CA LEU A 7 1.20 -1.57 -6.50
C LEU A 7 0.60 -2.98 -6.54
N ILE A 8 0.60 -3.63 -7.71
CA ILE A 8 0.14 -5.01 -7.85
C ILE A 8 1.03 -5.95 -7.02
N HIS A 9 2.36 -5.73 -7.04
CA HIS A 9 3.28 -6.53 -6.21
C HIS A 9 3.01 -6.36 -4.71
N ARG A 10 2.63 -5.17 -4.24
CA ARG A 10 2.25 -4.93 -2.85
C ARG A 10 0.97 -5.69 -2.46
N ILE A 11 -0.05 -5.65 -3.32
CA ILE A 11 -1.29 -6.41 -3.11
C ILE A 11 -1.03 -7.91 -3.07
N LYS A 12 -0.24 -8.45 -4.01
CA LYS A 12 0.16 -9.88 -4.00
C LYS A 12 0.90 -10.27 -2.73
N ARG A 13 1.74 -9.39 -2.19
CA ARG A 13 2.41 -9.61 -0.90
C ARG A 13 1.42 -9.66 0.26
N ALA A 14 0.49 -8.70 0.32
CA ALA A 14 -0.56 -8.68 1.35
C ALA A 14 -1.45 -9.94 1.28
N GLN A 15 -1.77 -10.42 0.07
CA GLN A 15 -2.48 -11.68 -0.13
C GLN A 15 -1.73 -12.88 0.46
N GLY A 16 -0.42 -12.99 0.18
CA GLY A 16 0.41 -14.07 0.75
C GLY A 16 0.48 -14.01 2.28
N GLN A 17 0.53 -12.81 2.86
CA GLN A 17 0.50 -12.62 4.31
C GLN A 17 -0.84 -13.05 4.91
N LEU A 18 -1.97 -12.69 4.29
CA LEU A 18 -3.30 -13.12 4.73
C LEU A 18 -3.45 -14.64 4.67
N GLN A 19 -2.91 -15.29 3.63
CA GLN A 19 -2.87 -16.75 3.56
C GLN A 19 -2.05 -17.34 4.72
N GLY A 20 -0.89 -16.75 5.03
CA GLY A 20 -0.09 -17.17 6.18
C GLY A 20 -0.83 -17.01 7.51
N ILE A 21 -1.59 -15.94 7.68
CA ILE A 21 -2.41 -15.71 8.88
C ILE A 21 -3.52 -16.75 9.00
N ALA A 22 -4.20 -17.12 7.91
CA ALA A 22 -5.20 -18.18 7.93
C ALA A 22 -4.57 -19.50 8.41
N ASN A 23 -3.41 -19.86 7.87
CA ASN A 23 -2.68 -21.06 8.31
C ASN A 23 -2.25 -20.97 9.80
N MET A 24 -1.88 -19.78 10.31
CA MET A 24 -1.57 -19.60 11.74
C MET A 24 -2.80 -19.88 12.62
N MET A 25 -3.98 -19.46 12.18
CA MET A 25 -5.24 -19.72 12.89
C MET A 25 -5.58 -21.21 12.88
N GLU A 26 -5.42 -21.90 11.75
CA GLU A 26 -5.62 -23.36 11.64
C GLU A 26 -4.67 -24.15 12.54
N ASN A 27 -3.45 -23.64 12.75
CA ASN A 27 -2.44 -24.25 13.62
C ASN A 27 -2.52 -23.77 15.09
N GLU A 28 -3.63 -23.16 15.51
CA GLU A 28 -3.86 -22.68 16.89
C GLU A 28 -2.74 -21.77 17.44
N THR A 29 -2.13 -20.96 16.55
CA THR A 29 -1.09 -20.00 16.95
C THR A 29 -1.66 -18.96 17.92
N ALA A 30 -0.84 -18.45 18.85
CA ALA A 30 -1.27 -17.47 19.83
C ALA A 30 -1.92 -16.23 19.19
N CYS A 31 -3.06 -15.79 19.76
CA CYS A 31 -3.83 -14.66 19.24
C CYS A 31 -2.99 -13.38 19.09
N MET A 32 -2.03 -13.14 19.99
CA MET A 32 -1.15 -11.97 19.92
C MET A 32 -0.23 -11.96 18.70
N ASP A 33 0.22 -13.14 18.25
CA ASP A 33 1.03 -13.26 17.03
C ASP A 33 0.17 -13.01 15.79
N ILE A 34 -1.05 -13.55 15.76
CA ILE A 34 -2.03 -13.29 14.70
C ILE A 34 -2.34 -11.78 14.60
N VAL A 35 -2.60 -11.13 15.74
CA VAL A 35 -2.85 -9.67 15.79
C VAL A 35 -1.65 -8.88 15.26
N THR A 36 -0.43 -9.32 15.58
CA THR A 36 0.80 -8.69 15.09
C THR A 36 0.92 -8.79 13.56
N GLN A 37 0.63 -9.96 12.99
CA GLN A 37 0.64 -10.15 11.53
C GLN A 37 -0.48 -9.37 10.84
N LEU A 38 -1.69 -9.35 11.40
CA LEU A 38 -2.80 -8.55 10.88
C LEU A 38 -2.46 -7.05 10.86
N LYS A 39 -1.79 -6.53 11.91
CA LYS A 39 -1.31 -5.14 11.94
C LYS A 39 -0.28 -4.87 10.84
N ALA A 40 0.61 -5.82 10.54
CA ALA A 40 1.58 -5.69 9.45
C ALA A 40 0.91 -5.66 8.07
N VAL A 41 -0.12 -6.47 7.86
CA VAL A 41 -0.95 -6.44 6.64
C VAL A 41 -1.67 -5.10 6.52
N ARG A 42 -2.32 -4.64 7.59
CA ARG A 42 -3.02 -3.35 7.62
C ARG A 42 -2.07 -2.20 7.23
N ALA A 43 -0.88 -2.12 7.84
CA ALA A 43 0.10 -1.10 7.51
C ALA A 43 0.56 -1.16 6.04
N THR A 44 0.61 -2.35 5.44
CA THR A 44 0.92 -2.51 4.01
C THR A 44 -0.21 -2.00 3.12
N ILE A 45 -1.47 -2.27 3.50
CA ILE A 45 -2.66 -1.79 2.81
C ILE A 45 -2.75 -0.26 2.90
N ASP A 46 -2.60 0.32 4.08
CA ASP A 46 -2.69 1.78 4.31
C ASP A 46 -1.66 2.54 3.46
N LYS A 47 -0.42 2.05 3.41
CA LYS A 47 0.62 2.60 2.52
C LYS A 47 0.26 2.47 1.04
N THR A 48 -0.36 1.36 0.65
CA THR A 48 -0.78 1.12 -0.74
C THR A 48 -1.92 2.06 -1.14
N ILE A 49 -2.88 2.30 -0.24
CA ILE A 49 -3.95 3.30 -0.42
C ILE A 49 -3.34 4.70 -0.59
N GLY A 50 -2.41 5.08 0.29
CA GLY A 50 -1.73 6.38 0.20
C GLY A 50 -1.03 6.59 -1.14
N LEU A 51 -0.29 5.59 -1.61
CA LEU A 51 0.37 5.64 -2.93
C LEU A 51 -0.65 5.76 -4.07
N LEU A 52 -1.72 4.96 -4.04
CA LEU A 52 -2.75 4.96 -5.07
C LEU A 52 -3.44 6.32 -5.16
N THR A 53 -3.88 6.85 -4.02
CA THR A 53 -4.57 8.14 -3.94
C THR A 53 -3.67 9.28 -4.40
N THR A 54 -2.40 9.29 -3.99
CA THR A 54 -1.47 10.37 -4.39
C THR A 54 -1.11 10.30 -5.87
N ASN A 55 -0.92 9.09 -6.42
CA ASN A 55 -0.72 8.91 -7.86
C ASN A 55 -1.94 9.40 -8.65
N ASN A 56 -3.16 9.10 -8.19
CA ASN A 56 -4.38 9.59 -8.82
C ASN A 56 -4.47 11.13 -8.77
N LEU A 57 -4.09 11.75 -7.65
CA LEU A 57 -4.04 13.19 -7.50
C LEU A 57 -3.10 13.82 -8.53
N ILE A 58 -1.88 13.30 -8.65
CA ILE A 58 -0.88 13.78 -9.63
C ILE A 58 -1.41 13.65 -11.06
N GLN A 59 -1.92 12.47 -11.44
CA GLN A 59 -2.49 12.25 -12.78
C GLN A 59 -3.64 13.21 -13.07
N THR A 60 -4.45 13.55 -12.06
CA THR A 60 -5.56 14.49 -12.20
C THR A 60 -5.05 15.92 -12.41
N ILE A 61 -4.03 16.35 -11.66
CA ILE A 61 -3.42 17.68 -11.81
C ILE A 61 -2.75 17.81 -13.17
N GLU A 62 -1.95 16.82 -13.57
CA GLU A 62 -1.27 16.81 -14.87
C GLU A 62 -2.27 16.90 -16.02
N LYS A 63 -3.32 16.05 -15.98
CA LYS A 63 -4.37 16.02 -17.01
C LYS A 63 -5.17 17.32 -17.10
N ASN A 64 -5.55 17.91 -15.96
CA ASN A 64 -6.44 19.08 -15.95
C ASN A 64 -5.71 20.37 -16.34
N ASN A 65 -4.40 20.44 -16.14
CA ASN A 65 -3.59 21.63 -16.44
C ASN A 65 -2.72 21.47 -17.68
N ASP A 66 -2.75 20.30 -18.33
CA ASP A 66 -1.87 19.93 -19.45
C ASP A 66 -0.38 20.16 -19.14
N ILE A 67 0.01 19.79 -17.91
CA ILE A 67 1.39 19.90 -17.42
C ILE A 67 1.94 18.52 -17.06
N LYS A 68 3.27 18.42 -16.98
CA LYS A 68 3.95 17.28 -16.39
C LYS A 68 4.68 17.72 -15.12
N LEU A 69 4.43 17.04 -14.01
CA LEU A 69 5.07 17.36 -12.74
C LEU A 69 6.39 16.59 -12.63
N GLU A 70 7.51 17.30 -12.69
CA GLU A 70 8.85 16.71 -12.52
C GLU A 70 9.24 16.59 -11.05
N ASN A 71 10.08 15.60 -10.72
CA ASN A 71 10.67 15.39 -9.38
C ASN A 71 9.66 15.24 -8.22
N ILE A 72 8.43 14.82 -8.50
CA ILE A 72 7.39 14.66 -7.48
C ILE A 72 7.58 13.41 -6.60
N HIS A 73 8.50 12.53 -6.98
CA HIS A 73 8.77 11.26 -6.30
C HIS A 73 9.22 11.45 -4.85
N ASP A 74 10.07 12.44 -4.58
CA ASP A 74 10.58 12.69 -3.23
C ASP A 74 9.46 13.22 -2.31
N ALA A 75 8.60 14.09 -2.83
CA ALA A 75 7.42 14.60 -2.11
C ALA A 75 6.41 13.47 -1.83
N LEU A 76 6.19 12.59 -2.82
CA LEU A 76 5.38 11.38 -2.67
C LEU A 76 5.93 10.49 -1.54
N GLU A 77 7.24 10.28 -1.51
CA GLU A 77 7.86 9.42 -0.50
C GLU A 77 7.68 9.98 0.91
N LEU A 78 7.80 11.31 1.09
CA LEU A 78 7.53 11.98 2.37
C LEU A 78 6.08 11.81 2.82
N VAL A 79 5.11 11.99 1.92
CA VAL A 79 3.68 11.78 2.22
C VAL A 79 3.45 10.33 2.64
N VAL A 80 4.00 9.37 1.90
CA VAL A 80 3.81 7.93 2.18
C VAL A 80 4.48 7.50 3.49
N LYS A 81 5.66 8.05 3.82
CA LYS A 81 6.33 7.81 5.12
C LYS A 81 5.54 8.36 6.31
N SER A 82 4.70 9.37 6.09
CA SER A 82 3.88 10.01 7.12
C SER A 82 2.61 9.22 7.45
N ILE A 83 2.21 8.29 6.58
CA ILE A 83 1.05 7.41 6.79
C ILE A 83 1.48 6.27 7.72
N LYS A 84 0.98 6.32 8.96
CA LYS A 84 1.21 5.32 10.01
C LYS A 84 0.35 4.08 9.82
#